data_AF-A0AAN2FHH0-F1
#
_entry.id   AF-A0AAN2FHH0-F1
#
_cell.length_a   1.000
_cell.length_b   1.000
_cell.length_c   1.000
_cell.angle_alpha   90.00
_cell.angle_beta   90.00
_cell.angle_gamma   90.00
#
_symmetry.space_group_name_H-M   'P 1'
#
loop_
_entity.id
_entity.type
_entity.pdbx_description
1 polymer ?
#
loop_
_entity_poly.entity_id
_entity_poly.type
_entity_poly.pdbx_seq_one_letter_code
_entity_poly.pdbx_strand_id
1 'polypeptide(L)' 'MFSDRSASGIGGALLTFLEKSAKEMGYIEIRLETRYINYRAVNFYMKNGYVPIENYGPYIGRAEAVCFSKALR' A
#
# COMPACT_ATOMS: atom_id res chain seq x y z
N MET A 1 8.47 11.52 0.57
CA MET A 1 8.92 11.19 1.94
C MET A 1 9.84 9.98 1.84
N PHE A 2 11.04 10.05 2.40
CA PHE A 2 12.02 8.94 2.39
C PHE A 2 12.49 8.71 3.81
N SER A 3 12.77 7.46 4.17
CA SER A 3 13.38 7.15 5.46
C SER A 3 14.82 7.68 5.46
N ASP A 4 15.18 8.46 6.48
CA ASP A 4 16.56 8.89 6.72
C ASP A 4 17.46 7.70 7.06
N ARG A 5 16.88 6.65 7.65
CA ARG A 5 17.52 5.39 7.98
C ARG A 5 16.69 4.23 7.47
N SER A 6 17.23 3.47 6.53
CA SER A 6 16.58 2.26 6.01
C SER A 6 17.08 1.04 6.78
N ALA A 7 16.43 0.68 7.88
CA ALA A 7 16.61 -0.64 8.48
C ALA A 7 15.59 -1.63 7.89
N SER A 8 16.02 -2.87 7.67
CA SER A 8 15.13 -3.92 7.17
C SER A 8 13.99 -4.18 8.15
N GLY A 9 12.81 -4.51 7.64
CA GLY A 9 11.64 -4.89 8.44
C GLY A 9 10.75 -3.75 8.95
N ILE A 10 11.24 -2.50 9.05
CA ILE A 10 10.43 -1.37 9.56
C ILE A 10 9.15 -1.15 8.75
N GLY A 11 9.26 -1.14 7.42
CA GLY A 11 8.10 -0.94 6.55
C GLY A 11 7.04 -2.04 6.75
N GLY A 12 7.47 -3.28 6.93
CA GLY A 12 6.57 -4.40 7.22
C GLY A 12 5.90 -4.26 8.60
N ALA A 13 6.66 -3.87 9.63
CA ALA A 13 6.11 -3.65 10.96
C ALA A 13 5.04 -2.53 10.97
N LEU A 14 5.32 -1.42 10.28
CA LEU A 14 4.35 -0.32 10.12
C LEU A 14 3.11 -0.77 9.36
N LEU A 15 3.27 -1.50 8.27
CA LEU A 15 2.14 -2.00 7.49
C LEU A 15 1.25 -2.94 8.31
N THR A 16 1.85 -3.89 9.03
CA THR A 16 1.12 -4.81 9.93
C THR A 16 0.37 -4.06 11.03
N PHE A 17 0.99 -3.03 11.62
CA PHE A 17 0.32 -2.20 12.62
C PHE A 17 -0.91 -1.50 12.04
N LEU A 18 -0.76 -0.86 10.87
CA LEU A 18 -1.87 -0.17 10.19
C LEU A 18 -3.01 -1.13 9.82
N GLU A 19 -2.70 -2.31 9.30
CA GLU A 19 -3.69 -3.34 8.96
C GLU A 19 -4.46 -3.82 10.17
N LYS A 20 -3.76 -4.07 11.29
CA LYS A 20 -4.40 -4.46 12.55
C LYS A 20 -5.31 -3.37 13.09
N SER A 21 -4.83 -2.13 13.16
CA SER A 21 -5.61 -1.00 13.66
C SER A 21 -6.84 -0.73 12.80
N ALA A 22 -6.70 -0.78 11.46
CA ALA A 22 -7.83 -0.61 10.57
C ALA A 22 -8.89 -1.70 10.78
N LYS A 23 -8.47 -2.95 10.97
CA LYS A 23 -9.38 -4.06 11.32
C LYS A 23 -10.10 -3.82 12.65
N GLU A 24 -9.37 -3.39 13.69
CA GLU A 24 -9.94 -3.06 15.01
C GLU A 24 -10.96 -1.90 14.95
N MET A 25 -10.79 -0.98 13.99
CA MET A 25 -11.73 0.10 13.72
C MET A 25 -12.95 -0.33 12.86
N GLY A 26 -13.01 -1.59 12.42
CA GLY A 26 -14.11 -2.13 11.60
C GLY A 26 -13.96 -1.88 10.10
N TYR A 27 -12.79 -1.47 9.61
CA TYR A 27 -12.53 -1.41 8.17
C TYR A 27 -12.37 -2.81 7.58
N ILE A 28 -12.89 -2.98 6.37
CA ILE A 28 -12.84 -4.25 5.61
C ILE A 28 -11.77 -4.27 4.52
N GLU A 29 -11.17 -3.12 4.21
CA GLU A 29 -10.13 -2.99 3.19
C GLU A 29 -9.23 -1.78 3.44
N ILE A 30 -7.99 -1.86 2.94
CA ILE A 30 -7.08 -0.72 2.79
C ILE A 30 -6.83 -0.51 1.30
N ARG A 31 -6.90 0.76 0.87
CA ARG A 31 -6.48 1.20 -0.45
C ARG A 31 -5.31 2.17 -0.36
N LEU A 32 -4.43 2.12 -1.35
CA LEU A 32 -3.28 3.02 -1.46
C LEU A 32 -2.94 3.29 -2.92
N GLU A 33 -2.07 4.28 -3.14
CA GLU A 33 -1.47 4.59 -4.42
C GLU A 33 0.06 4.66 -4.31
N THR A 34 0.75 4.32 -5.40
CA THR A 34 2.15 4.68 -5.60
C THR A 34 2.45 4.87 -7.08
N ARG A 35 3.61 5.46 -7.40
CA ARG A 35 4.08 5.56 -8.78
C ARG A 35 4.43 4.19 -9.34
N TYR A 36 4.01 3.90 -10.56
CA TYR A 36 4.29 2.64 -11.25
C TYR A 36 5.79 2.34 -11.34
N ILE A 37 6.61 3.36 -11.59
CA ILE A 37 8.08 3.24 -11.68
C ILE A 37 8.77 2.96 -10.33
N ASN A 38 8.07 3.10 -9.20
CA ASN A 38 8.62 2.78 -7.89
C ASN A 38 8.52 1.28 -7.62
N TYR A 39 9.31 0.50 -8.36
CA TYR A 39 9.29 -0.97 -8.29
C TYR A 39 9.51 -1.52 -6.88
N ARG A 40 10.26 -0.80 -6.02
CA ARG A 40 10.45 -1.18 -4.63
C ARG A 40 9.14 -1.14 -3.84
N ALA A 41 8.36 -0.07 -3.99
CA ALA A 41 7.06 0.06 -3.34
C ALA A 41 6.02 -0.91 -3.94
N VAL A 42 5.96 -1.00 -5.27
CA VAL A 42 5.07 -1.94 -5.98
C VAL A 42 5.29 -3.37 -5.50
N ASN A 43 6.53 -3.85 -5.54
CA ASN A 43 6.87 -5.20 -5.08
C ASN A 43 6.65 -5.38 -3.57
N PHE A 44 6.87 -4.34 -2.77
CA PHE A 44 6.60 -4.39 -1.33
C PHE A 44 5.11 -4.63 -1.06
N TYR A 45 4.21 -3.89 -1.69
CA TYR A 45 2.77 -4.07 -1.48
C TYR A 45 2.26 -5.40 -2.04
N MET A 46 2.68 -5.81 -3.25
CA MET A 46 2.31 -7.11 -3.81
C MET A 46 2.73 -8.28 -2.90
N LYS A 47 3.94 -8.24 -2.35
CA LYS A 47 4.42 -9.26 -1.40
C LYS A 47 3.62 -9.32 -0.09
N ASN A 48 2.98 -8.21 0.30
CA ASN A 48 2.14 -8.13 1.48
C ASN A 48 0.66 -8.40 1.19
N GLY A 49 0.33 -8.91 0.00
CA GLY A 49 -1.02 -9.35 -0.36
C GLY A 49 -1.94 -8.24 -0.87
N TYR A 50 -1.38 -7.09 -1.25
CA TYR A 50 -2.12 -6.06 -1.96
C TYR A 50 -2.21 -6.40 -3.44
N VAL A 51 -3.39 -6.20 -4.02
CA VAL A 51 -3.67 -6.45 -5.44
C VAL A 51 -3.88 -5.12 -6.17
N PRO A 52 -3.38 -4.97 -7.41
CA PRO A 52 -3.69 -3.79 -8.22
C PRO A 52 -5.20 -3.65 -8.43
N ILE A 53 -5.69 -2.43 -8.40
CA ILE A 53 -7.07 -2.07 -8.73
C ILE A 53 -7.09 -0.91 -9.73
N GLU A 54 -8.26 -0.59 -10.26
CA GLU A 54 -8.43 0.65 -11.00
C GLU A 54 -8.02 1.86 -10.15
N ASN A 55 -7.31 2.81 -10.76
CA ASN A 55 -6.90 4.02 -10.08
C ASN A 55 -8.12 4.80 -9.61
N TYR A 56 -8.10 5.26 -8.37
CA TYR A 56 -9.23 5.94 -7.74
C TYR A 56 -8.93 7.41 -7.42
N GLY A 57 -9.98 8.20 -7.22
CA GLY A 57 -9.88 9.60 -6.83
C GLY A 57 -9.03 10.42 -7.81
N PRO A 58 -8.01 11.17 -7.34
CA PRO A 58 -7.22 12.06 -8.20
C PRO A 58 -6.30 11.32 -9.20
N TYR A 59 -6.23 9.99 -9.10
CA TYR A 59 -5.35 9.14 -9.91
C TYR A 59 -6.05 8.49 -11.11
N ILE A 60 -7.37 8.68 -11.25
CA ILE A 60 -8.12 8.17 -12.41
C ILE A 60 -7.48 8.66 -13.71
N GLY A 61 -7.22 7.74 -14.64
CA GLY A 61 -6.60 8.04 -15.94
C GLY A 61 -5.10 8.34 -15.91
N ARG A 62 -4.44 8.34 -14.75
CA ARG A 62 -3.00 8.58 -14.63
C ARG A 62 -2.20 7.28 -14.80
N ALA A 63 -1.59 7.11 -15.97
CA ALA A 63 -0.80 5.92 -16.29
C ALA A 63 0.48 5.78 -15.45
N GLU A 64 0.96 6.89 -14.86
CA GLU A 64 2.13 6.90 -13.98
C GLU A 64 1.84 6.42 -12.55
N ALA A 65 0.56 6.31 -12.18
CA ALA A 65 0.10 5.88 -10.87
C ALA A 65 -0.43 4.44 -10.93
N VAL A 66 -0.26 3.70 -9.84
CA VAL A 66 -0.86 2.40 -9.62
C VAL A 66 -1.49 2.36 -8.23
N CYS A 67 -2.79 2.12 -8.21
CA CYS A 67 -3.55 1.90 -6.99
C CYS A 67 -3.61 0.42 -6.62
N PHE A 68 -3.65 0.15 -5.33
CA PHE A 68 -3.79 -1.20 -4.78
C PHE A 68 -4.91 -1.25 -3.73
N SER A 69 -5.45 -2.44 -3.54
CA SER A 69 -6.29 -2.77 -2.38
C SER A 69 -5.85 -4.05 -1.69
N LYS A 70 -6.16 -4.16 -0.39
CA LYS A 70 -6.10 -5.41 0.36
C LYS A 70 -7.32 -5.50 1.26
N ALA A 71 -8.06 -6.59 1.14
CA ALA A 71 -9.13 -6.89 2.07
C ALA A 71 -8.56 -7.25 3.45
N LEU A 72 -9.10 -6.64 4.49
CA LEU A 72 -8.79 -6.94 5.89
C LEU A 72 -9.74 -8.04 6.35
N ARG A 73 -9.22 -9.26 6.47
CA ARG A 73 -9.94 -10.41 7.04
C ARG A 73 -9.61 -10.58 8.51
#